data_AF-A0A7C0TWX4-F1
#
_entry.id   AF-A0A7C0TWX4-F1
#
_cell.length_a   1.000
_cell.length_b   1.000
_cell.length_c   1.000
_cell.angle_alpha   90.00
_cell.angle_beta   90.00
_cell.angle_gamma   90.00
#
_symmetry.space_group_name_H-M   'P 1'
#
loop_
_entity.id
_entity.type
_entity.pdbx_description
1 polymer ?
#
loop_
_entity_poly.entity_id
_entity_poly.type
_entity_poly.pdbx_seq_one_letter_code
_entity_poly.pdbx_strand_id
1 'polypeptide(L)'
;MGRLDILKKALGIGVVTRKYPYVRVEPPEGFRGKPIIDPDKCLGCGACAEACPPKAISTEDSQEEGARYVKIFYGRCIFCGMCADVCPANAIELSKEFELASKERNDLYLVIKVPMVKCSVCGKYFTTAPLLLKSLENVPEHLRPIMTVCPECKSKLSSRFTALARRVGS
;
A
#
# COMPACT_ATOMS: atom_id res chain seq x y z
N MET A 1 -41.86 -29.87 -27.68
CA MET A 1 -40.75 -30.10 -26.74
C MET A 1 -41.37 -30.65 -25.46
N GLY A 2 -41.22 -31.95 -25.20
CA GLY A 2 -41.97 -32.64 -24.15
C GLY A 2 -41.30 -32.52 -22.77
N ARG A 3 -42.09 -32.61 -21.69
CA ARG A 3 -41.59 -32.57 -20.30
C ARG A 3 -40.54 -33.66 -20.01
N LEU A 4 -40.63 -34.80 -20.69
CA LEU A 4 -39.69 -35.94 -20.57
C LEU A 4 -38.32 -35.70 -21.23
N ASP A 5 -38.25 -34.84 -22.25
CA ASP A 5 -36.99 -34.54 -22.95
C ASP A 5 -36.03 -33.74 -22.06
N ILE A 6 -36.60 -32.89 -21.18
CA ILE A 6 -35.86 -32.12 -20.18
C ILE A 6 -35.23 -33.06 -19.16
N LEU A 7 -35.97 -34.06 -18.67
CA LEU A 7 -35.48 -35.04 -17.71
C LEU A 7 -34.36 -35.91 -18.29
N LYS A 8 -34.49 -36.36 -19.54
CA LYS A 8 -33.43 -37.11 -20.24
C LYS A 8 -32.15 -36.28 -20.41
N LYS A 9 -32.27 -35.01 -20.78
CA LYS A 9 -31.13 -34.10 -20.87
C LYS A 9 -30.46 -33.86 -19.52
N ALA A 10 -31.25 -33.66 -18.46
CA ALA A 10 -30.72 -33.46 -17.12
C ALA A 10 -29.95 -34.70 -16.61
N LEU A 11 -30.48 -35.90 -16.83
CA LEU A 11 -29.82 -37.15 -16.48
C LEU A 11 -28.54 -37.38 -17.31
N GLY A 12 -28.53 -36.98 -18.59
CA GLY A 12 -27.34 -37.07 -19.45
C GLY A 12 -26.22 -36.09 -19.08
N ILE A 13 -26.56 -34.92 -18.54
CA ILE A 13 -25.57 -33.94 -18.05
C ILE A 13 -24.94 -34.40 -16.72
N GLY A 14 -25.69 -35.14 -15.90
CA GLY A 14 -25.19 -35.65 -14.62
C GLY A 14 -24.98 -34.55 -13.57
N VAL A 15 -24.11 -34.81 -12.60
CA VAL A 15 -23.84 -33.89 -11.48
C VAL A 15 -22.70 -32.94 -11.84
N VAL A 16 -23.02 -31.65 -11.95
CA VAL A 16 -22.07 -30.58 -12.27
C VAL A 16 -21.57 -29.81 -11.05
N THR A 17 -22.06 -30.15 -9.84
CA THR A 17 -21.67 -29.49 -8.60
C THR A 17 -20.27 -29.94 -8.16
N ARG A 18 -19.48 -28.98 -7.66
CA ARG A 18 -18.20 -29.28 -7.01
C ARG A 18 -18.44 -29.67 -5.55
N LYS A 19 -17.56 -30.50 -5.00
CA LYS A 19 -17.57 -30.89 -3.58
C LYS A 19 -16.95 -29.82 -2.67
N TYR A 20 -17.44 -28.58 -2.76
CA TYR A 20 -17.02 -27.50 -1.85
C TYR A 20 -17.60 -27.75 -0.44
N PRO A 21 -16.86 -27.50 0.66
CA PRO A 21 -15.50 -26.96 0.76
C PRO A 21 -14.37 -28.01 0.74
N TYR A 22 -14.69 -29.30 0.61
CA TYR A 22 -13.70 -30.39 0.68
C TYR A 22 -12.70 -30.38 -0.47
N VAL A 23 -13.12 -29.91 -1.65
CA VAL A 23 -12.25 -29.69 -2.81
C VAL A 23 -12.21 -28.20 -3.08
N ARG A 24 -11.07 -27.57 -2.82
CA ARG A 24 -10.84 -26.15 -3.10
C ARG A 24 -10.85 -25.89 -4.60
N VAL A 25 -11.42 -24.76 -5.00
CA VAL A 25 -11.36 -24.26 -6.37
C VAL A 25 -10.10 -23.43 -6.48
N GLU A 26 -9.19 -23.81 -7.37
CA GLU A 26 -8.03 -22.99 -7.70
C GLU A 26 -8.47 -21.79 -8.55
N PRO A 27 -8.21 -20.54 -8.10
CA PRO A 27 -8.51 -19.38 -8.90
C PRO A 27 -7.62 -19.31 -10.15
N PRO A 28 -8.14 -18.78 -11.27
CA PRO A 28 -7.36 -18.59 -12.48
C PRO A 28 -6.18 -17.64 -12.25
N GLU A 29 -5.25 -17.62 -13.20
CA GLU A 29 -4.18 -16.63 -13.21
C GLU A 29 -4.75 -15.20 -13.36
N GLY A 30 -4.13 -14.24 -12.68
CA GLY A 30 -4.61 -12.85 -12.65
C GLY A 30 -5.87 -12.61 -11.80
N PHE A 31 -6.33 -13.62 -11.04
CA PHE A 31 -7.43 -13.44 -10.09
C PHE A 31 -7.11 -12.34 -9.06
N ARG A 32 -8.06 -11.42 -8.85
CA ARG A 32 -7.90 -10.29 -7.92
C ARG A 32 -8.54 -10.60 -6.57
N GLY A 33 -7.83 -11.35 -5.74
CA GLY A 33 -8.23 -11.65 -4.36
C GLY A 33 -7.71 -10.62 -3.36
N LYS A 34 -7.46 -11.08 -2.13
CA LYS A 34 -6.99 -10.26 -1.01
C LYS A 34 -5.71 -9.50 -1.38
N PRO A 35 -5.72 -8.16 -1.33
CA PRO A 35 -4.50 -7.37 -1.44
C PRO A 35 -3.57 -7.68 -0.28
N ILE A 36 -2.33 -8.06 -0.56
CA ILE A 36 -1.27 -8.27 0.43
C ILE A 36 -0.19 -7.22 0.24
N ILE A 37 0.45 -6.80 1.33
CA ILE A 37 1.59 -5.88 1.27
C ILE A 37 2.83 -6.60 1.78
N ASP A 38 3.88 -6.62 0.98
CA ASP A 38 5.22 -7.02 1.38
C ASP A 38 5.85 -5.90 2.23
N PRO A 39 6.05 -6.12 3.54
CA PRO A 39 6.57 -5.10 4.44
C PRO A 39 8.01 -4.70 4.11
N ASP A 40 8.81 -5.59 3.52
CA ASP A 40 10.23 -5.34 3.22
C ASP A 40 10.39 -4.44 1.98
N LYS A 41 9.43 -4.49 1.05
CA LYS A 41 9.39 -3.63 -0.14
C LYS A 41 8.63 -2.33 0.09
N CYS A 42 7.78 -2.25 1.11
CA CYS A 42 6.90 -1.10 1.27
C CYS A 42 7.67 0.17 1.65
N LEU A 43 7.63 1.17 0.76
CA LEU A 43 8.24 2.47 1.03
C LEU A 43 7.41 3.32 2.01
N GLY A 44 6.13 3.02 2.24
CA GLY A 44 5.21 3.89 2.98
C GLY A 44 4.94 5.24 2.30
N CYS A 45 5.03 5.28 0.96
CA CYS A 45 4.92 6.51 0.17
C CYS A 45 3.49 7.07 0.05
N GLY A 46 2.46 6.25 0.29
CA GLY A 46 1.06 6.67 0.26
C GLY A 46 0.41 6.72 -1.14
N ALA A 47 1.13 6.41 -2.22
CA ALA A 47 0.58 6.40 -3.58
C ALA A 47 -0.66 5.47 -3.72
N CYS A 48 -0.64 4.30 -3.06
CA CYS A 48 -1.77 3.37 -3.04
C CYS A 48 -3.00 3.93 -2.31
N ALA A 49 -2.80 4.74 -1.26
CA ALA A 49 -3.89 5.39 -0.55
C ALA A 49 -4.57 6.46 -1.42
N GLU A 50 -3.78 7.21 -2.18
CA GLU A 50 -4.32 8.22 -3.08
C GLU A 50 -5.12 7.58 -4.23
N ALA A 51 -4.55 6.56 -4.87
CA ALA A 51 -5.17 5.88 -6.01
C ALA A 51 -6.41 5.05 -5.66
N CYS A 52 -6.66 4.73 -4.38
CA CYS A 52 -7.75 3.86 -3.97
C CYS A 52 -9.12 4.53 -4.14
N PRO A 53 -9.97 4.10 -5.10
CA PRO A 53 -11.26 4.77 -5.35
C PRO A 53 -12.20 4.80 -4.13
N PRO A 54 -12.37 3.69 -3.37
CA PRO A 54 -13.22 3.72 -2.20
C PRO A 54 -12.50 4.26 -0.95
N LYS A 55 -11.25 4.74 -1.05
CA LYS A 55 -10.42 5.15 0.10
C LYS A 55 -10.41 4.09 1.22
N ALA A 56 -10.18 2.84 0.83
CA ALA A 56 -10.02 1.69 1.73
C ALA A 56 -8.61 1.60 2.33
N ILE A 57 -7.64 2.33 1.77
CA ILE A 57 -6.26 2.38 2.24
C ILE A 57 -6.01 3.74 2.91
N SER A 58 -5.36 3.75 4.08
CA SER A 58 -4.95 4.96 4.79
C SER A 58 -3.48 4.91 5.22
N THR A 59 -2.88 6.08 5.40
CA THR A 59 -1.53 6.24 5.97
C THR A 59 -1.58 7.18 7.16
N GLU A 60 -1.01 6.78 8.29
CA GLU A 60 -1.00 7.56 9.54
C GLU A 60 0.41 7.61 10.12
N ASP A 61 0.89 8.80 10.48
CA ASP A 61 2.23 9.00 11.06
C ASP A 61 2.15 9.07 12.59
N SER A 62 2.93 8.24 13.27
CA SER A 62 3.13 8.30 14.72
C SER A 62 4.49 8.95 15.03
N GLN A 63 4.45 10.14 15.60
CA GLN A 63 5.66 10.85 16.06
C GLN A 63 6.25 10.21 17.33
N GLU A 64 5.42 9.56 18.16
CA GLU A 64 5.87 8.87 19.36
C GLU A 64 6.65 7.61 19.00
N GLU A 65 6.11 6.81 18.09
CA GLU A 65 6.73 5.54 17.69
C GLU A 65 7.74 5.68 16.56
N GLY A 66 7.80 6.85 15.91
CA GLY A 66 8.67 7.07 14.76
C GLY A 66 8.35 6.16 13.58
N ALA A 67 7.07 5.96 13.31
CA ALA A 67 6.62 5.04 12.27
C ALA A 67 5.38 5.56 11.54
N ARG A 68 5.29 5.20 10.26
CA ARG A 68 4.10 5.36 9.44
C ARG A 68 3.36 4.04 9.38
N TYR A 69 2.08 4.06 9.70
CA TYR A 69 1.18 2.94 9.53
C TYR A 69 0.49 3.03 8.18
N VAL A 70 0.59 2.00 7.36
CA VAL A 70 -0.24 1.85 6.16
C VAL A 70 -1.29 0.79 6.46
N LYS A 71 -2.56 1.14 6.32
CA LYS A 71 -3.68 0.28 6.67
C LYS A 71 -4.54 0.00 5.45
N ILE A 72 -4.99 -1.23 5.25
CA ILE A 72 -6.04 -1.60 4.29
C ILE A 72 -7.23 -2.10 5.09
N PHE A 73 -8.42 -1.52 4.88
CA PHE A 73 -9.67 -2.03 5.41
C PHE A 73 -10.42 -2.83 4.33
N TYR A 74 -10.39 -4.15 4.42
CA TYR A 74 -11.01 -5.04 3.43
C TYR A 74 -12.52 -4.88 3.33
N GLY A 75 -13.20 -4.47 4.41
CA GLY A 75 -14.64 -4.19 4.39
C GLY A 75 -15.07 -3.02 3.50
N ARG A 76 -14.12 -2.20 3.03
CA ARG A 76 -14.36 -1.11 2.05
C ARG A 76 -13.68 -1.36 0.71
N CYS A 77 -12.79 -2.35 0.64
CA CYS A 77 -12.04 -2.67 -0.57
C CYS A 77 -12.97 -3.23 -1.66
N ILE A 78 -12.81 -2.74 -2.89
CA ILE A 78 -13.54 -3.24 -4.08
C ILE A 78 -12.69 -4.18 -4.94
N PHE A 79 -11.50 -4.58 -4.46
CA PHE A 79 -10.59 -5.52 -5.12
C PHE A 79 -10.21 -5.14 -6.57
N CYS A 80 -10.21 -3.84 -6.89
CA CYS A 80 -9.96 -3.37 -8.26
C CYS A 80 -8.52 -3.56 -8.75
N GLY A 81 -7.55 -3.65 -7.84
CA GLY A 81 -6.14 -3.85 -8.18
C GLY A 81 -5.30 -2.59 -8.40
N MET A 82 -5.91 -1.40 -8.46
CA MET A 82 -5.20 -0.13 -8.72
C MET A 82 -4.04 0.13 -7.74
N CYS A 83 -4.15 -0.31 -6.48
CA CYS A 83 -3.09 -0.15 -5.49
C CYS A 83 -1.80 -0.91 -5.84
N ALA A 84 -1.91 -2.06 -6.50
CA ALA A 84 -0.76 -2.80 -7.01
C ALA A 84 -0.15 -2.09 -8.22
N ASP A 85 -0.99 -1.65 -9.17
CA ASP A 85 -0.55 -0.98 -10.40
C ASP A 85 0.23 0.31 -10.14
N VAL A 86 -0.16 1.10 -9.12
CA VAL A 86 0.51 2.38 -8.79
C VAL A 86 1.71 2.23 -7.86
N CYS A 87 2.00 1.03 -7.34
CA CYS A 87 3.03 0.87 -6.33
C CYS A 87 4.43 0.98 -6.95
N PRO A 88 5.22 2.04 -6.66
CA PRO A 88 6.53 2.21 -7.31
C PRO A 88 7.56 1.15 -6.91
N ALA A 89 7.33 0.45 -5.78
CA ALA A 89 8.21 -0.60 -5.28
C ALA A 89 7.65 -2.01 -5.52
N ASN A 90 6.51 -2.15 -6.22
CA ASN A 90 5.80 -3.43 -6.39
C ASN A 90 5.61 -4.18 -5.06
N ALA A 91 5.29 -3.44 -4.00
CA ALA A 91 5.11 -3.97 -2.65
C ALA A 91 3.69 -4.51 -2.40
N ILE A 92 2.73 -4.24 -3.29
CA ILE A 92 1.33 -4.67 -3.15
C ILE A 92 1.01 -5.65 -4.27
N GLU A 93 0.44 -6.80 -3.91
CA GLU A 93 -0.02 -7.83 -4.84
C GLU A 93 -1.46 -8.24 -4.52
N LEU A 94 -2.21 -8.69 -5.53
CA LEU A 94 -3.54 -9.25 -5.36
C LEU A 94 -3.40 -10.76 -5.32
N SER A 95 -3.57 -11.35 -4.14
CA SER A 95 -3.41 -12.80 -3.96
C SER A 95 -4.57 -13.60 -4.56
N LYS A 96 -4.46 -14.92 -4.53
CA LYS A 96 -5.55 -15.85 -4.84
C LYS A 96 -6.51 -16.10 -3.66
N GLU A 97 -6.29 -15.47 -2.51
CA GLU A 97 -7.13 -15.65 -1.32
C GLU A 97 -8.45 -14.88 -1.48
N PHE A 98 -9.60 -15.57 -1.42
CA PHE A 98 -10.94 -14.95 -1.52
C PHE A 98 -11.87 -15.30 -0.35
N GLU A 99 -11.50 -16.27 0.49
CA GLU A 99 -12.28 -16.73 1.64
C GLU A 99 -12.06 -15.81 2.87
N LEU A 100 -12.44 -14.52 2.75
CA LEU A 100 -12.13 -13.46 3.73
C LEU A 100 -13.22 -13.20 4.79
N ALA A 101 -14.16 -14.12 4.95
CA ALA A 101 -15.24 -13.94 5.92
C ALA A 101 -14.68 -13.88 7.35
N SER A 102 -14.96 -12.80 8.07
CA SER A 102 -14.67 -12.68 9.51
C SER A 102 -15.92 -12.29 10.29
N LYS A 103 -15.92 -12.64 11.59
CA LYS A 103 -16.92 -12.25 12.58
C LYS A 103 -16.68 -10.84 13.13
N GLU A 104 -15.42 -10.44 13.24
CA GLU A 104 -15.01 -9.19 13.86
C GLU A 104 -14.54 -8.18 12.83
N ARG A 105 -14.92 -6.91 13.00
CA ARG A 105 -14.50 -5.84 12.09
C ARG A 105 -12.99 -5.63 12.09
N ASN A 106 -12.33 -5.88 13.22
CA ASN A 106 -10.89 -5.63 13.37
C ASN A 106 -10.04 -6.57 12.50
N ASP A 107 -10.52 -7.78 12.24
CA ASP A 107 -9.84 -8.77 11.40
C ASP A 107 -9.81 -8.38 9.92
N LEU A 108 -10.63 -7.40 9.52
CA LEU A 108 -10.65 -6.85 8.17
C LEU A 108 -9.58 -5.78 7.95
N TYR A 109 -8.74 -5.48 8.95
CA TYR A 109 -7.61 -4.58 8.79
C TYR A 109 -6.31 -5.35 8.54
N LEU A 110 -5.65 -5.01 7.44
CA LEU A 110 -4.22 -5.23 7.29
C LEU A 110 -3.51 -3.96 7.75
N VAL A 111 -2.54 -4.09 8.66
CA VAL A 111 -1.75 -2.97 9.16
C VAL A 111 -0.28 -3.31 8.99
N ILE A 112 0.46 -2.45 8.29
CA ILE A 112 1.92 -2.51 8.22
C ILE A 112 2.52 -1.28 8.88
N LYS A 113 3.66 -1.49 9.57
CA LYS A 113 4.42 -0.44 10.25
C LYS A 113 5.71 -0.20 9.48
N VAL A 114 5.93 1.04 9.05
CA VAL A 114 7.12 1.44 8.28
C VAL A 114 7.92 2.44 9.12
N PRO A 115 9.22 2.22 9.36
CA PRO A 115 10.03 3.12 10.18
C PRO A 115 10.21 4.50 9.51
N MET A 116 10.26 5.55 10.32
CA MET A 116 10.47 6.92 9.88
C MET A 116 11.82 7.49 10.33
N VAL A 117 12.27 8.52 9.63
CA VAL A 117 13.51 9.24 9.93
C VAL A 117 13.22 10.62 10.50
N LYS A 118 14.08 11.04 11.43
CA LYS A 118 14.01 12.36 12.06
C LYS A 118 14.70 13.42 11.20
N CYS A 119 14.19 14.64 11.26
CA CYS A 119 14.83 15.82 10.72
C CYS A 119 16.10 16.15 11.51
N SER A 120 17.22 16.39 10.82
CA SER A 120 18.49 16.78 11.47
C SER A 120 18.44 18.14 12.18
N VAL A 121 17.45 18.99 11.87
CA VAL A 121 17.32 20.36 12.42
C VAL A 121 16.35 20.43 13.58
N CYS A 122 15.14 19.88 13.43
CA CYS A 122 14.07 20.00 14.43
C CYS A 122 13.77 18.69 15.18
N GLY A 123 14.36 17.57 14.79
CA GLY A 123 14.15 16.27 15.43
C GLY A 123 12.82 15.57 15.14
N LYS A 124 11.86 16.24 14.47
CA LYS A 124 10.56 15.64 14.11
C LYS A 124 10.70 14.56 13.02
N TYR A 125 9.87 13.53 13.08
CA TYR A 125 9.76 12.55 11.99
C TYR A 125 9.01 13.16 10.81
N PHE A 126 9.52 12.95 9.59
CA PHE A 126 8.95 13.62 8.40
C PHE A 126 8.80 12.74 7.16
N THR A 127 9.55 11.65 7.07
CA THR A 127 9.45 10.69 5.96
C THR A 127 9.82 9.30 6.45
N THR A 128 9.48 8.27 5.66
CA THR A 128 9.85 6.89 5.93
C THR A 128 11.31 6.62 5.55
N ALA A 129 11.99 5.81 6.34
CA ALA A 129 13.36 5.39 6.09
C ALA A 129 13.54 4.73 4.70
N PRO A 130 12.73 3.74 4.29
CA PRO A 130 12.88 3.14 2.97
C PRO A 130 12.66 4.13 1.81
N LEU A 131 11.72 5.07 1.95
CA LEU A 131 11.52 6.11 0.93
C LEU A 131 12.71 7.07 0.84
N LEU A 132 13.28 7.47 1.97
CA LEU A 132 14.47 8.32 1.96
C LEU A 132 15.64 7.61 1.28
N LEU A 133 15.94 6.36 1.67
CA LEU A 133 17.02 5.57 1.09
C LEU A 133 16.85 5.43 -0.43
N LYS A 134 15.64 5.09 -0.89
CA LYS A 134 15.34 4.98 -2.31
C LYS A 134 15.52 6.32 -3.05
N SER A 135 15.16 7.42 -2.41
CA SER A 135 15.35 8.77 -2.98
C SER A 135 16.83 9.13 -3.09
N LEU A 136 17.66 8.73 -2.12
CA LEU A 136 19.10 9.02 -2.10
C LEU A 136 19.89 8.34 -3.21
N GLU A 137 19.42 7.21 -3.75
CA GLU A 137 20.02 6.52 -4.90
C GLU A 137 20.13 7.45 -6.13
N ASN A 138 19.18 8.38 -6.28
CA ASN A 138 19.10 9.28 -7.42
C ASN A 138 19.69 10.68 -7.13
N VAL A 139 20.34 10.88 -5.98
CA VAL A 139 20.81 12.19 -5.51
C VAL A 139 22.34 12.20 -5.37
N PRO A 140 23.04 13.19 -5.96
CA PRO A 140 24.48 13.37 -5.78
C PRO A 140 24.89 13.48 -4.31
N GLU A 141 26.07 12.95 -3.95
CA GLU A 141 26.50 12.84 -2.54
C GLU A 141 26.46 14.17 -1.78
N HIS A 142 26.89 15.25 -2.42
CA HIS A 142 26.92 16.59 -1.83
C HIS A 142 25.54 17.17 -1.50
N LEU A 143 24.46 16.64 -2.10
CA LEU A 143 23.08 17.05 -1.83
C LEU A 143 22.35 16.16 -0.80
N ARG A 144 22.94 15.01 -0.43
CA ARG A 144 22.33 14.07 0.53
C ARG A 144 22.03 14.69 1.91
N PRO A 145 22.87 15.57 2.50
CA PRO A 145 22.56 16.20 3.79
C PRO A 145 21.29 17.08 3.76
N ILE A 146 20.93 17.60 2.59
CA ILE A 146 19.71 18.39 2.43
C ILE A 146 18.48 17.48 2.51
N MET A 147 18.58 16.23 2.05
CA MET A 147 17.46 15.27 2.05
C MET A 147 17.03 14.85 3.45
N THR A 148 17.91 14.90 4.45
CA THR A 148 17.60 14.59 5.86
C THR A 148 16.88 15.72 6.60
N VAL A 149 16.57 16.82 5.93
CA VAL A 149 15.86 17.97 6.49
C VAL A 149 14.39 17.93 6.05
N CYS A 150 13.47 18.11 7.01
CA CYS A 150 12.03 18.11 6.72
C CYS A 150 11.60 19.32 5.85
N PRO A 151 10.45 19.23 5.15
CA PRO A 151 9.96 20.31 4.28
C PRO A 151 9.82 21.67 4.98
N GLU A 152 9.34 21.68 6.23
CA GLU A 152 9.20 22.92 7.02
C GLU A 152 10.55 23.58 7.30
N CYS A 153 11.55 22.80 7.74
CA CYS A 153 12.89 23.30 8.01
C CYS A 153 13.59 23.73 6.71
N LYS A 154 13.39 23.01 5.60
CA LYS A 154 13.90 23.42 4.27
C LYS A 154 13.37 24.79 3.85
N SER A 155 12.07 25.03 4.02
CA SER A 155 11.44 26.33 3.70
C SER A 155 11.97 27.48 4.57
N LYS A 156 12.24 27.23 5.85
CA LYS A 156 12.86 28.21 6.76
C LYS A 156 14.35 28.45 6.47
N LEU A 157 15.04 27.45 5.94
CA LEU A 157 16.46 27.56 5.57
C LEU A 157 16.63 28.28 4.23
N SER A 158 15.77 28.06 3.24
CA SER A 158 15.83 28.79 1.96
C SER A 158 15.64 30.30 2.15
N SER A 159 14.73 30.70 3.04
CA SER A 159 14.53 32.11 3.41
C SER A 159 15.75 32.72 4.12
N ARG A 160 16.49 31.92 4.92
CA ARG A 160 17.77 32.35 5.52
C ARG A 160 18.95 32.32 4.55
N PHE A 161 18.97 31.43 3.57
CA PHE A 161 20.00 31.37 2.53
C PHE A 161 19.96 32.59 1.61
N THR A 162 18.80 33.16 1.29
CA THR A 162 18.73 34.45 0.57
C THR A 162 19.31 35.60 1.41
N ALA A 163 19.14 35.56 2.73
CA ALA A 163 19.73 36.56 3.64
C ALA A 163 21.24 36.36 3.85
N LEU A 164 21.74 35.12 3.86
CA LEU A 164 23.17 34.80 3.97
C LEU A 164 23.92 35.00 2.64
N ALA A 165 23.34 34.62 1.51
CA ALA A 165 23.91 34.82 0.17
C ALA A 165 24.06 36.33 -0.17
N ARG A 166 23.20 37.19 0.40
CA ARG A 166 23.39 38.65 0.34
C ARG A 166 24.53 39.20 1.20
N ARG A 167 25.05 38.42 2.17
CA ARG A 167 26.16 38.82 3.04
C ARG A 167 27.52 38.25 2.61
N VAL A 168 27.53 37.23 1.76
CA VAL A 168 28.77 36.64 1.21
C VAL A 168 29.05 37.15 -0.22
N GLY A 169 28.12 37.93 -0.79
CA GLY A 169 28.28 38.67 -2.04
C GLY A 169 28.59 40.16 -1.84
N SER A 170 29.38 40.50 -0.83
CA SER A 170 29.98 41.83 -0.59
C SER A 170 31.37 41.68 0.03
#